data_AF-A0A7W6NJV9-F1
#
_entry.id   AF-A0A7W6NJV9-F1
#
_cell.length_a   1.000
_cell.length_b   1.000
_cell.length_c   1.000
_cell.angle_alpha   90.00
_cell.angle_beta   90.00
_cell.angle_gamma   90.00
#
_symmetry.space_group_name_H-M   'P 1'
#
loop_
_entity.id
_entity.type
_entity.pdbx_description
1 polymer ?
#
loop_
_entity_poly.entity_id
_entity_poly.type
_entity_poly.pdbx_seq_one_letter_code
_entity_poly.pdbx_strand_id
1 'polypeptide(L)'
;MISHFIRMFLVPQASALCIRQGVEGPEILLVTSKTTGRWTLPKGTIEAGESADSAALREAFEEAGVTGQVTARPLGHYLYRKRGRLRLRRVSVHSMLVDREWDEFPEAGVRSRRWMPLEKGLPLLKRRIRRVVSRAPAADDGVLSNAQALASSPAMDRSA
;
A
#
# COMPACT_ATOMS: atom_id res chain seq x y z
N MET A 1 -1.23 -5.42 -34.02
CA MET A 1 -2.48 -5.93 -33.42
C MET A 1 -2.31 -6.70 -32.10
N ILE A 2 -1.23 -6.54 -31.33
CA ILE A 2 -0.99 -7.31 -30.07
C ILE A 2 -1.30 -6.48 -28.81
N SER A 3 -1.25 -5.14 -28.91
CA SER A 3 -1.38 -4.20 -27.78
C SER A 3 -2.75 -4.24 -27.07
N HIS A 4 -3.84 -4.43 -27.82
CA HIS A 4 -5.20 -4.48 -27.25
C HIS A 4 -5.49 -5.79 -26.51
N PHE A 5 -4.86 -6.91 -26.92
CA PHE A 5 -5.11 -8.23 -26.35
C PHE A 5 -4.46 -8.40 -24.96
N ILE A 6 -3.28 -7.78 -24.74
CA ILE A 6 -2.57 -7.79 -23.45
C ILE A 6 -3.35 -7.02 -22.37
N ARG A 7 -4.07 -5.95 -22.76
CA ARG A 7 -4.91 -5.15 -21.84
C ARG A 7 -6.03 -5.95 -21.18
N MET A 8 -6.52 -7.02 -21.82
CA MET A 8 -7.63 -7.84 -21.30
C MET A 8 -7.22 -8.82 -20.19
N PHE A 9 -5.92 -9.08 -20.00
CA PHE A 9 -5.41 -10.04 -19.02
C PHE A 9 -4.68 -9.41 -17.84
N LEU A 10 -4.40 -8.11 -17.87
CA LEU A 10 -3.74 -7.38 -16.80
C LEU A 10 -4.75 -6.60 -15.95
N VAL A 11 -4.83 -6.92 -14.66
CA VAL A 11 -5.63 -6.16 -13.69
C VAL A 11 -4.68 -5.27 -12.89
N PRO A 12 -4.74 -3.94 -13.08
CA PRO A 12 -3.93 -3.01 -12.30
C PRO A 12 -4.42 -2.97 -10.85
N GLN A 13 -3.46 -2.96 -9.93
CA GLN A 13 -3.70 -2.88 -8.50
C GLN A 13 -2.73 -1.90 -7.86
N ALA A 14 -3.15 -1.34 -6.73
CA ALA A 14 -2.31 -0.51 -5.87
C ALA A 14 -2.26 -1.10 -4.47
N SER A 15 -1.18 -0.82 -3.75
CA SER A 15 -0.93 -1.29 -2.40
C SER A 15 -0.22 -0.23 -1.59
N ALA A 16 -0.64 -0.05 -0.34
CA ALA A 16 0.01 0.85 0.59
C ALA A 16 0.96 0.08 1.52
N LEU A 17 2.22 0.50 1.55
CA LEU A 17 3.12 0.24 2.67
C LEU A 17 2.85 1.34 3.70
N CYS A 18 1.90 1.07 4.61
CA CYS A 18 1.56 2.00 5.68
C CYS A 18 2.64 1.96 6.75
N ILE A 19 3.22 3.12 7.06
CA ILE A 19 4.33 3.30 7.99
C ILE A 19 3.89 4.28 9.08
N ARG A 20 4.31 4.03 10.31
CA ARG A 20 4.28 5.01 11.40
C ARG A 20 5.57 4.96 12.20
N GLN A 21 5.85 6.01 12.96
CA GLN A 21 6.90 5.96 13.97
C GLN A 21 6.38 5.22 15.21
N GLY A 22 6.99 4.09 15.54
CA GLY A 22 6.79 3.39 16.81
C GLY A 22 7.82 3.80 17.86
N VAL A 23 7.68 3.25 19.07
CA VAL A 23 8.57 3.56 20.21
C VAL A 23 10.02 3.15 19.94
N GLU A 24 10.22 1.99 19.32
CA GLU A 24 11.56 1.41 19.04
C GLU A 24 12.04 1.69 17.61
N GLY A 25 11.30 2.47 16.82
CA GLY A 25 11.60 2.72 15.41
C GLY A 25 10.39 2.56 14.48
N PRO A 26 10.60 2.52 13.17
CA PRO A 26 9.51 2.47 12.20
C PRO A 26 8.73 1.15 12.28
N GLU A 27 7.40 1.26 12.27
CA GLU A 27 6.48 0.15 12.19
C GLU A 27 5.74 0.14 10.85
N ILE A 28 5.34 -1.06 10.41
CA ILE A 28 4.50 -1.25 9.24
C ILE A 28 3.18 -1.90 9.62
N LEU A 29 2.10 -1.50 8.94
CA LEU A 29 0.79 -2.14 9.10
C LEU A 29 0.66 -3.32 8.13
N LEU A 30 0.34 -4.48 8.68
CA LEU A 30 0.01 -5.67 7.91
C LEU A 30 -1.46 -6.02 8.08
N VAL A 31 -2.07 -6.55 7.02
CA VAL A 31 -3.42 -7.13 7.03
C VAL A 31 -3.39 -8.57 6.58
N THR A 32 -4.34 -9.40 7.02
CA THR A 32 -4.47 -10.77 6.53
C THR A 32 -5.20 -10.82 5.18
N SER A 33 -4.74 -11.69 4.28
CA SER A 33 -5.46 -11.94 3.03
C SER A 33 -6.74 -12.74 3.26
N LYS A 34 -7.87 -12.30 2.69
CA LYS A 34 -9.18 -13.00 2.81
C LYS A 34 -9.12 -14.50 2.52
N THR A 35 -8.37 -14.91 1.49
CA THR A 35 -8.37 -16.31 1.01
C THR A 35 -7.45 -17.24 1.79
N THR A 36 -6.34 -16.73 2.35
CA THR A 36 -5.31 -17.60 2.92
C THR A 36 -4.92 -17.27 4.35
N GLY A 37 -5.44 -16.20 4.94
CA GLY A 37 -5.06 -15.72 6.26
C GLY A 37 -3.62 -15.18 6.35
N ARG A 38 -2.80 -15.33 5.30
CA ARG A 38 -1.41 -14.85 5.29
C ARG A 38 -1.34 -13.34 5.32
N TRP A 39 -0.37 -12.82 6.07
CA TRP A 39 -0.03 -11.39 6.12
C TRP A 39 0.37 -10.83 4.75
N THR A 40 -0.09 -9.62 4.47
CA THR A 40 0.16 -8.84 3.27
C THR A 40 0.01 -7.34 3.59
N LEU A 41 0.41 -6.50 2.65
CA LEU A 41 0.03 -5.09 2.63
C LEU A 41 -1.43 -4.92 2.16
N PRO A 42 -2.14 -3.88 2.63
CA PRO A 42 -3.43 -3.50 2.08
C PRO A 42 -3.29 -3.17 0.59
N LYS A 43 -4.21 -3.68 -0.22
CA LYS A 43 -4.17 -3.55 -1.68
C LYS A 43 -5.49 -3.99 -2.35
N GLY A 44 -5.81 -3.34 -3.45
CA GLY A 44 -6.87 -3.80 -4.33
C GLY A 44 -6.79 -3.20 -5.72
N THR A 45 -7.91 -3.25 -6.43
CA THR A 45 -7.94 -2.90 -7.86
C THR A 45 -7.94 -1.38 -8.00
N ILE A 46 -7.19 -0.86 -8.98
CA ILE A 46 -7.29 0.56 -9.34
C ILE A 46 -8.58 0.73 -10.14
N GLU A 47 -9.47 1.60 -9.66
CA GLU A 47 -10.76 1.84 -10.29
C GLU A 47 -10.65 2.76 -11.53
N ALA A 48 -11.73 2.84 -12.32
CA ALA A 48 -11.74 3.65 -13.52
C ALA A 48 -11.60 5.14 -13.16
N GLY A 49 -10.58 5.80 -13.72
CA GLY A 49 -10.27 7.20 -13.41
C GLY A 49 -9.44 7.41 -12.14
N GLU A 50 -9.12 6.35 -11.40
CA GLU A 50 -8.36 6.42 -10.15
C GLU A 50 -6.85 6.36 -10.41
N SER A 51 -6.08 7.21 -9.72
CA SER A 51 -4.61 7.09 -9.70
C SER A 51 -4.16 5.91 -8.83
N ALA A 52 -2.95 5.41 -9.05
CA ALA A 52 -2.43 4.29 -8.25
C ALA A 52 -2.22 4.67 -6.77
N ASP A 53 -1.78 5.89 -6.51
CA ASP A 53 -1.63 6.46 -5.17
C ASP A 53 -2.98 6.67 -4.45
N SER A 54 -4.00 7.18 -5.16
CA SER A 54 -5.37 7.28 -4.63
C SER A 54 -5.94 5.90 -4.29
N ALA A 55 -5.76 4.92 -5.17
CA ALA A 55 -6.15 3.54 -4.92
C ALA A 55 -5.42 2.95 -3.71
N ALA A 56 -4.14 3.27 -3.50
CA ALA A 56 -3.40 2.83 -2.31
C ALA A 56 -3.98 3.44 -1.02
N LEU A 57 -4.35 4.73 -1.02
CA LEU A 57 -5.01 5.39 0.11
C LEU A 57 -6.38 4.78 0.42
N ARG A 58 -7.23 4.62 -0.61
CA ARG A 58 -8.55 4.01 -0.47
C ARG A 58 -8.46 2.61 0.13
N GLU A 59 -7.57 1.77 -0.41
CA GLU A 59 -7.39 0.39 0.07
C GLU A 59 -6.77 0.35 1.48
N ALA A 60 -5.92 1.31 1.85
CA ALA A 60 -5.42 1.43 3.22
C ALA A 60 -6.55 1.74 4.21
N PHE A 61 -7.50 2.59 3.83
CA PHE A 61 -8.68 2.87 4.64
C PHE A 61 -9.64 1.67 4.67
N GLU A 62 -10.03 1.14 3.50
CA GLU A 62 -11.00 0.06 3.38
C GLU A 62 -10.54 -1.22 4.07
N GLU A 63 -9.29 -1.64 3.84
CA GLU A 63 -8.80 -2.93 4.30
C GLU A 63 -8.12 -2.87 5.68
N ALA A 64 -7.65 -1.69 6.09
CA ALA A 64 -6.82 -1.53 7.28
C ALA A 64 -7.24 -0.38 8.20
N GLY A 65 -8.22 0.43 7.83
CA GLY A 65 -8.74 1.52 8.65
C GLY A 65 -7.72 2.61 8.95
N VAL A 66 -6.84 2.95 8.00
CA VAL A 66 -5.83 4.01 8.20
C VAL A 66 -5.85 5.05 7.08
N THR A 67 -5.57 6.29 7.45
CA THR A 67 -5.50 7.45 6.54
C THR A 67 -4.21 8.24 6.79
N GLY A 68 -3.74 8.96 5.78
CA GLY A 68 -2.50 9.74 5.85
C GLY A 68 -1.99 10.13 4.47
N GLN A 69 -0.69 10.35 4.35
CA GLN A 69 -0.06 10.88 3.14
C GLN A 69 0.66 9.78 2.35
N VAL A 70 0.38 9.70 1.05
CA VAL A 70 0.95 8.69 0.15
C VAL A 70 1.95 9.32 -0.82
N THR A 71 3.00 8.59 -1.16
CA THR A 71 3.93 8.99 -2.22
C THR A 71 3.31 8.78 -3.60
N ALA A 72 3.28 9.81 -4.45
CA ALA A 72 2.78 9.69 -5.83
C ALA A 72 3.57 8.65 -6.66
N ARG A 73 4.90 8.61 -6.49
CA ARG A 73 5.75 7.61 -7.16
C ARG A 73 5.74 6.29 -6.37
N PRO A 74 5.50 5.14 -7.01
CA PRO A 74 5.60 3.85 -6.33
C PRO A 74 7.05 3.49 -5.99
N LEU A 75 7.24 2.81 -4.86
CA LEU A 75 8.48 2.13 -4.47
C LEU A 75 8.87 1.05 -5.49
N GLY A 76 7.88 0.45 -6.12
CA GLY A 76 8.09 -0.54 -7.17
C GLY A 76 6.82 -1.32 -7.46
N HIS A 77 6.99 -2.40 -8.22
CA HIS A 77 5.87 -3.20 -8.69
C HIS A 77 6.18 -4.69 -8.56
N TYR A 78 5.13 -5.49 -8.37
CA TYR A 78 5.23 -6.93 -8.52
C TYR A 78 4.04 -7.51 -9.28
N LEU A 79 4.27 -8.66 -9.90
CA LEU A 79 3.25 -9.41 -10.63
C LEU A 79 2.80 -10.63 -9.81
N TYR A 80 1.52 -10.98 -9.89
CA TYR A 80 1.02 -12.26 -9.39
C TYR A 80 -0.26 -12.70 -10.11
N ARG A 81 -0.55 -14.00 -10.02
CA ARG A 81 -1.84 -14.58 -10.42
C ARG A 81 -2.51 -15.17 -9.18
N LYS A 82 -3.85 -15.05 -9.10
CA LYS A 82 -4.61 -15.84 -8.12
C LYS A 82 -4.69 -17.28 -8.63
N ARG A 83 -4.60 -18.27 -7.74
CA ARG A 83 -4.70 -19.69 -8.12
C ARG A 83 -6.02 -19.93 -8.86
N GLY A 84 -5.97 -20.62 -10.00
CA GLY A 84 -7.14 -20.88 -10.83
C GLY A 84 -7.70 -19.67 -11.59
N ARG A 85 -6.97 -18.55 -11.68
CA ARG A 85 -7.39 -17.36 -12.45
C ARG A 85 -6.39 -17.04 -13.55
N LEU A 86 -6.90 -16.81 -14.76
CA LEU A 86 -6.06 -16.46 -15.92
C LEU A 86 -5.48 -15.04 -15.83
N ARG A 87 -6.19 -14.10 -15.21
CA ARG A 87 -5.78 -12.69 -15.13
C ARG A 87 -4.52 -12.49 -14.28
N LEU A 88 -3.50 -11.89 -14.88
CA LEU A 88 -2.30 -11.39 -14.24
C LEU A 88 -2.63 -10.08 -13.52
N ARG A 89 -2.06 -9.89 -12.33
CA ARG A 89 -2.21 -8.64 -11.56
C ARG A 89 -0.86 -7.98 -11.44
N ARG A 90 -0.81 -6.69 -11.76
CA ARG A 90 0.34 -5.82 -11.49
C ARG A 90 -0.01 -4.92 -10.33
N VAL A 91 0.72 -5.08 -9.24
CA VAL A 91 0.55 -4.28 -8.03
C VAL A 91 1.64 -3.23 -8.02
N SER A 92 1.25 -1.96 -7.98
CA SER A 92 2.10 -0.83 -7.62
C SER A 92 2.12 -0.71 -6.09
N VAL A 93 3.29 -0.52 -5.49
CA VAL A 93 3.44 -0.38 -4.04
C VAL A 93 3.86 1.05 -3.75
N HIS A 94 3.07 1.77 -2.97
CA HIS A 94 3.32 3.15 -2.58
C HIS A 94 3.63 3.21 -1.09
N SER A 95 4.52 4.12 -0.69
CA SER A 95 4.74 4.38 0.73
C SER A 95 3.64 5.30 1.23
N MET A 96 3.14 5.05 2.44
CA MET A 96 2.13 5.90 3.08
C MET A 96 2.54 6.15 4.52
N LEU A 97 2.72 7.43 4.89
CA LEU A 97 2.82 7.81 6.30
C LEU A 97 1.40 7.87 6.87
N VAL A 98 1.16 7.15 7.96
CA VAL A 98 -0.15 7.11 8.61
C VAL A 98 -0.27 8.25 9.61
N ASP A 99 -1.34 9.01 9.47
CA ASP A 99 -1.67 10.14 10.34
C ASP A 99 -2.80 9.78 11.33
N ARG A 100 -3.70 8.87 10.92
CA ARG A 100 -4.87 8.48 11.72
C ARG A 100 -5.27 7.03 11.50
N GLU A 101 -5.73 6.41 12.57
CA GLU A 101 -6.32 5.07 12.60
C GLU A 101 -7.80 5.18 12.98
N TRP A 102 -8.61 4.30 12.40
CA TRP A 102 -10.05 4.22 12.58
C TRP A 102 -10.41 2.83 13.08
N ASP A 103 -11.34 2.75 14.03
CA ASP A 103 -11.87 1.48 14.53
C ASP A 103 -13.07 0.99 13.70
N GLU A 104 -13.85 1.93 13.17
CA GLU A 104 -14.93 1.67 12.21
C GLU A 104 -14.47 1.98 10.79
N PHE A 105 -14.44 0.95 9.95
CA PHE A 105 -14.04 1.05 8.54
C PHE A 105 -14.62 -0.13 7.73
N PRO A 106 -14.69 -0.03 6.39
CA PRO A 106 -15.45 -0.97 5.56
C PRO A 106 -15.17 -2.46 5.78
N GLU A 107 -13.92 -2.85 6.06
CA GLU A 107 -13.53 -4.25 6.25
C GLU A 107 -13.09 -4.63 7.68
N ALA A 108 -13.46 -3.85 8.71
CA ALA A 108 -13.02 -4.06 10.09
C ALA A 108 -13.25 -5.48 10.64
N GLY A 109 -14.34 -6.13 10.24
CA GLY A 109 -14.68 -7.50 10.64
C GLY A 109 -14.17 -8.60 9.69
N VAL A 110 -13.48 -8.24 8.60
CA VAL A 110 -13.15 -9.20 7.52
C VAL A 110 -11.70 -9.65 7.59
N ARG A 111 -10.79 -8.81 8.10
CA ARG A 111 -9.35 -9.06 8.15
C ARG A 111 -8.81 -8.72 9.52
N SER A 112 -7.73 -9.40 9.89
CA SER A 112 -6.92 -8.95 11.03
C SER A 112 -5.92 -7.93 10.53
N ARG A 113 -5.74 -6.82 11.26
CA ARG A 113 -4.65 -5.85 11.06
C ARG A 113 -3.68 -5.89 12.23
N ARG A 114 -2.40 -5.62 11.98
CA ARG A 114 -1.39 -5.55 13.04
C ARG A 114 -0.24 -4.63 12.65
N TRP A 115 0.08 -3.67 13.51
CA TRP A 115 1.34 -2.94 13.48
C TRP A 115 2.48 -3.84 13.95
N MET A 116 3.58 -3.81 13.21
CA MET A 116 4.77 -4.58 13.54
C MET A 116 6.01 -3.74 13.27
N PRO A 117 7.06 -3.85 14.10
CA PRO A 117 8.37 -3.30 13.77
C PRO A 117 8.78 -3.75 12.37
N LEU A 118 9.31 -2.83 11.56
CA LEU A 118 9.64 -3.07 10.15
C LEU A 118 10.42 -4.38 9.96
N GLU A 119 11.46 -4.57 10.76
CA GLU A 119 12.34 -5.76 10.71
C GLU A 119 11.60 -7.07 11.00
N LYS A 120 10.59 -7.04 11.87
CA LYS A 120 9.77 -8.21 12.24
C LYS A 120 8.63 -8.45 11.25
N GLY A 121 8.07 -7.39 10.67
CA GLY A 121 6.98 -7.47 9.70
C GLY A 121 7.44 -7.92 8.31
N LEU A 122 8.63 -7.47 7.85
CA LEU A 122 9.15 -7.81 6.53
C LEU A 122 9.24 -9.32 6.26
N PRO A 123 9.78 -10.17 7.16
CA PRO A 123 9.84 -11.61 6.96
C PRO A 123 8.48 -12.29 6.70
N LEU A 124 7.38 -11.74 7.21
CA LEU A 124 6.02 -12.29 7.06
C LEU A 124 5.44 -12.07 5.67
N LEU A 125 5.94 -11.08 4.93
CA LEU A 125 5.50 -10.78 3.58
C LEU A 125 6.06 -11.79 2.57
N LYS A 126 5.29 -12.08 1.51
CA LYS A 126 5.78 -12.92 0.40
C LYS A 126 7.03 -12.29 -0.22
N ARG A 127 8.00 -13.13 -0.62
CA ARG A 127 9.30 -12.71 -1.21
C ARG A 127 9.20 -11.62 -2.28
N ARG A 128 8.16 -11.63 -3.12
CA ARG A 128 7.96 -10.59 -4.16
C ARG A 128 7.62 -9.21 -3.58
N ILE A 129 6.87 -9.16 -2.48
CA ILE A 129 6.51 -7.91 -1.79
C ILE A 129 7.75 -7.42 -1.04
N ARG A 130 8.42 -8.33 -0.31
CA ARG A 130 9.69 -8.05 0.36
C ARG A 130 10.72 -7.42 -0.56
N ARG A 131 10.91 -7.95 -1.78
CA ARG A 131 11.83 -7.39 -2.77
C ARG A 131 11.49 -5.97 -3.21
N VAL A 132 10.22 -5.59 -3.20
CA VAL A 132 9.81 -4.21 -3.53
C VAL A 132 10.07 -3.30 -2.32
N VAL A 133 9.68 -3.73 -1.12
CA VAL A 133 9.84 -2.94 0.09
C VAL A 133 11.32 -2.80 0.50
N SER A 134 12.13 -3.85 0.39
CA SER A 134 13.56 -3.83 0.74
C SER A 134 14.45 -3.06 -0.23
N ARG A 135 13.88 -2.63 -1.36
CA ARG A 135 14.54 -1.74 -2.33
C ARG A 135 14.09 -0.30 -2.18
N ALA A 136 13.07 -0.05 -1.35
CA ALA A 136 12.84 1.29 -0.85
C ALA A 136 14.06 1.66 0.01
N PRO A 137 14.58 2.89 -0.10
CA PRO A 137 15.64 3.35 0.79
C PRO A 137 15.22 3.02 2.22
N ALA A 138 16.04 2.21 2.89
CA ALA A 138 15.74 1.65 4.18
C ALA A 138 15.75 2.80 5.19
N ALA A 139 14.56 3.32 5.53
CA ALA A 139 14.40 4.29 6.62
C ALA A 139 15.51 5.37 6.63
N ASP A 140 15.91 5.87 5.45
CA ASP A 140 16.62 7.13 5.40
C ASP A 140 15.64 8.18 5.88
N ASP A 141 16.17 9.17 6.59
CA ASP A 141 15.48 10.39 6.97
C ASP A 141 14.57 10.88 5.85
N GLY A 142 14.88 10.63 4.57
CA GLY A 142 14.09 10.85 3.35
C GLY A 142 12.63 10.38 3.29
N VAL A 143 12.16 9.32 3.96
CA VAL A 143 10.70 8.98 3.93
C VAL A 143 9.93 9.85 4.91
N LEU A 144 10.51 10.11 6.10
CA LEU A 144 9.98 11.06 7.08
C LEU A 144 10.23 12.52 6.66
N SER A 145 11.32 12.80 5.94
CA SER A 145 11.74 14.08 5.38
C SER A 145 10.92 14.42 4.14
N ASN A 146 10.60 13.44 3.27
CA ASN A 146 9.61 13.67 2.21
C ASN A 146 8.20 13.81 2.79
N ALA A 147 7.86 13.12 3.88
CA ALA A 147 6.60 13.35 4.57
C ALA A 147 6.55 14.71 5.29
N GLN A 148 7.66 15.20 5.86
CA GLN A 148 7.81 16.56 6.36
C GLN A 148 7.78 17.59 5.24
N ALA A 149 8.36 17.31 4.07
CA ALA A 149 8.30 18.16 2.89
C ALA A 149 6.90 18.21 2.27
N LEU A 150 6.14 17.10 2.31
CA LEU A 150 4.73 17.04 1.93
C LEU A 150 3.83 17.76 2.95
N ALA A 151 4.15 17.70 4.25
CA ALA A 151 3.48 18.46 5.31
C ALA A 151 3.84 19.96 5.33
N SER A 152 4.96 20.36 4.70
CA SER A 152 5.43 21.75 4.60
C SER A 152 5.08 22.41 3.25
N SER A 153 4.47 21.68 2.33
CA SER A 153 3.95 22.26 1.08
C SER A 153 2.63 22.98 1.40
N PRO A 154 2.49 24.30 1.12
CA PRO A 154 1.24 24.99 1.37
C PRO A 154 0.17 24.30 0.54
N ALA A 155 -0.86 23.78 1.20
CA ALA A 155 -2.08 23.36 0.55
C ALA A 155 -2.47 24.49 -0.42
N MET A 156 -2.45 24.22 -1.73
CA MET A 156 -3.03 25.14 -2.69
C MET A 156 -4.47 25.36 -2.25
N ASP A 157 -4.70 26.58 -1.79
CA ASP A 157 -5.95 27.31 -1.74
C ASP A 157 -7.07 26.59 -2.50
N ARG A 158 -8.00 26.01 -1.74
CA ARG A 158 -9.32 25.63 -2.28
C ARG A 158 -10.34 26.63 -1.74
N SER A 159 -10.26 27.85 -2.25
CA SER A 159 -11.39 28.73 -2.40
C SER A 159 -12.04 28.45 -3.76
N ALA A 160 -13.19 27.77 -3.73
CA ALA A 160 -14.34 27.85 -4.65
C ALA A 160 -15.34 26.72 -4.34
#